data_AF-A0A382Q5K6-F1
#
_entry.id   AF-A0A382Q5K6-F1
#
_cell.length_a   1.000
_cell.length_b   1.000
_cell.length_c   1.000
_cell.angle_alpha   90.00
_cell.angle_beta   90.00
_cell.angle_gamma   90.00
#
_symmetry.space_group_name_H-M   'P 1'
#
loop_
_entity.id
_entity.type
_entity.pdbx_description
1 polymer ?
#
loop_
_entity_poly.entity_id
_entity_poly.type
_entity_poly.pdbx_seq_one_letter_code
_entity_poly.pdbx_strand_id
1 'polypeptide(L)' 'MAGNGPFKASAEVQNELGFPGEKVENWQQLAIDKMAETKSKYRSVQVFLD' A
#
# COMPACT_ATOMS: atom_id res chain seq x y z
N MET A 1 -15.16 -5.77 -23.36
CA MET A 1 -15.69 -6.32 -22.09
C MET A 1 -16.28 -5.16 -21.31
N ALA A 2 -17.60 -5.15 -21.06
CA ALA A 2 -18.23 -4.13 -20.22
C ALA A 2 -18.04 -4.56 -18.76
N GLY A 3 -17.03 -4.02 -18.08
CA GLY A 3 -16.73 -4.31 -16.68
C GLY A 3 -17.05 -3.10 -15.81
N ASN A 4 -17.85 -3.31 -14.76
CA ASN A 4 -18.27 -2.27 -13.80
C ASN A 4 -17.13 -1.76 -12.88
N GLY A 5 -15.87 -1.95 -13.27
CA GLY A 5 -14.70 -1.59 -12.47
C GLY A 5 -13.44 -2.37 -12.85
N PRO A 6 -12.31 -2.08 -12.20
CA PRO A 6 -11.05 -2.77 -12.43
C PRO A 6 -11.12 -4.24 -12.01
N PHE A 7 -10.38 -5.10 -12.72
CA PHE A 7 -10.20 -6.50 -12.36
C PHE A 7 -9.35 -6.59 -11.10
N LYS A 8 -9.97 -6.94 -9.97
CA LYS A 8 -9.27 -7.13 -8.70
C LYS A 8 -8.46 -8.43 -8.75
N ALA A 9 -7.23 -8.40 -8.24
CA ALA A 9 -6.44 -9.60 -8.03
C ALA A 9 -7.11 -10.54 -7.01
N SER A 10 -6.75 -11.82 -7.01
CA SER A 10 -7.25 -12.78 -6.02
C SER A 10 -6.85 -12.38 -4.60
N ALA A 11 -7.63 -12.82 -3.61
CA ALA A 11 -7.36 -12.52 -2.20
C ALA A 11 -5.97 -13.02 -1.76
N GLU A 12 -5.50 -14.14 -2.32
CA GLU A 12 -4.15 -14.67 -2.06
C GLU A 12 -3.07 -13.67 -2.48
N VAL A 13 -3.14 -13.17 -3.73
CA VAL A 13 -2.18 -12.18 -4.25
C VAL A 13 -2.26 -10.86 -3.48
N GLN A 14 -3.47 -10.44 -3.10
CA GLN A 14 -3.65 -9.22 -2.31
C GLN A 14 -3.02 -9.36 -0.92
N ASN A 15 -3.22 -10.50 -0.26
CA ASN A 15 -2.62 -10.78 1.05
C ASN A 15 -1.08 -10.84 0.98
N GLU A 16 -0.51 -11.48 -0.05
CA GLU A 16 0.96 -11.50 -0.24
C GLU A 16 1.55 -10.10 -0.45
N LEU A 17 0.81 -9.20 -1.09
CA LEU A 17 1.20 -7.80 -1.28
C LEU A 17 0.93 -6.92 -0.04
N GLY A 18 0.37 -7.48 1.03
CA GLY A 18 0.01 -6.74 2.25
C GLY A 18 -1.25 -5.90 2.11
N PHE A 19 -2.14 -6.22 1.19
CA PHE A 19 -3.46 -5.61 1.01
C PHE A 19 -4.55 -6.51 1.61
N PRO A 20 -5.04 -6.23 2.83
CA PRO A 20 -5.96 -7.12 3.56
C PRO A 20 -7.41 -7.12 3.03
N GLY A 21 -7.70 -6.43 1.92
CA GLY A 21 -9.04 -6.35 1.33
C GLY A 21 -10.04 -5.47 2.10
N GLU A 22 -9.83 -5.27 3.40
CA GLU A 22 -10.63 -4.41 4.27
C GLU A 22 -9.80 -3.31 4.93
N LYS A 23 -10.46 -2.23 5.36
CA LYS A 23 -9.80 -1.13 6.04
C LYS A 23 -9.56 -1.51 7.51
N VAL A 24 -8.30 -1.79 7.84
CA VAL A 24 -7.88 -2.06 9.22
C VAL A 24 -8.02 -0.81 10.10
N GLU A 25 -8.31 -0.98 11.39
CA GLU A 25 -8.58 0.12 12.32
C GLU A 25 -7.39 1.08 12.47
N ASN A 26 -6.17 0.54 12.53
CA ASN A 26 -4.91 1.28 12.64
C ASN A 26 -4.25 1.60 11.29
N TRP A 27 -5.02 1.62 10.18
CA TRP A 27 -4.49 1.79 8.82
C TRP A 27 -3.58 3.01 8.67
N GLN A 28 -3.90 4.11 9.35
CA GLN A 28 -3.15 5.34 9.26
C GLN A 28 -1.75 5.19 9.88
N GLN A 29 -1.64 4.52 11.02
CA GLN A 29 -0.35 4.27 11.65
C GLN A 29 0.51 3.34 10.78
N LEU A 30 -0.08 2.26 10.26
CA LEU A 30 0.60 1.33 9.35
C LEU A 30 1.12 2.05 8.09
N ALA A 31 0.34 2.98 7.53
CA ALA A 31 0.76 3.78 6.39
C ALA A 31 1.93 4.70 6.74
N ILE A 32 1.90 5.36 7.92
CA ILE A 32 3.00 6.21 8.40
C ILE A 32 4.29 5.38 8.58
N ASP A 33 4.18 4.20 9.20
CA ASP A 33 5.33 3.32 9.45
C ASP A 33 5.96 2.85 8.13
N LYS A 34 5.13 2.49 7.14
CA LYS A 34 5.60 2.11 5.80
C LYS A 34 6.23 3.27 5.03
N MET A 35 5.72 4.47 5.20
CA MET A 35 6.33 5.68 4.63
C MET A 35 7.69 5.97 5.28
N ALA A 36 7.82 5.80 6.60
CA ALA A 36 9.09 5.94 7.31
C ALA A 36 10.12 4.90 6.85
N GLU A 37 9.72 3.64 6.70
CA GLU A 37 10.55 2.56 6.16
C GLU A 37 11.06 2.92 4.75
N THR A 38 10.16 3.35 3.87
CA THR A 38 10.49 3.72 2.48
C THR A 38 11.45 4.90 2.43
N LYS A 39 11.21 5.93 3.24
CA LYS A 39 12.07 7.12 3.35
C LYS A 39 13.46 6.78 3.88
N SER A 40 13.57 5.83 4.81
CA SER A 40 14.84 5.36 5.36
C SER A 40 15.62 4.51 4.35
N LYS A 41 14.93 3.61 3.65
CA LYS A 41 15.52 2.70 2.66
C LYS A 41 16.00 3.40 1.40
N TYR A 42 15.26 4.41 0.93
CA TYR A 42 15.53 5.10 -0.33
C TYR A 42 15.78 6.58 -0.11
N ARG A 43 17.05 6.97 -0.17
CA ARG A 43 17.46 8.38 -0.07
C ARG A 43 16.84 9.25 -1.18
N SER A 44 16.58 8.69 -2.35
CA SER A 44 15.90 9.37 -3.45
C SER A 44 14.49 9.82 -3.08
N VAL A 45 13.77 9.07 -2.24
CA VAL A 45 12.40 9.40 -1.84
C VAL A 45 12.36 10.66 -0.99
N GLN A 46 13.41 10.94 -0.20
CA GLN A 46 13.50 12.14 0.63
C GLN A 46 13.49 13.42 -0.20
N VAL A 47 14.05 13.40 -1.42
CA VAL A 47 14.13 14.58 -2.32
C VAL A 47 12.76 15.03 -2.81
N PHE A 48 11.79 14.11 -2.89
CA PHE A 48 10.42 14.43 -3.32
C PHE A 48 9.49 14.80 -2.15
N LEU A 49 10.00 14.76 -0.92
CA LEU A 49 9.25 15.05 0.31
C LEU A 49 9.73 16.35 1.00
N ASP A 50 10.68 17.05 0.40
CA ASP A 50 11.10 18.42 0.73
C ASP A 50 10.20 19.43 0.01
#